data_AF-U2U1R3-F1
#
_entry.id   AF-U2U1R3-F1
#
_cell.length_a   1.000
_cell.length_b   1.000
_cell.length_c   1.000
_cell.angle_alpha   90.00
_cell.angle_beta   90.00
_cell.angle_gamma   90.00
#
_symmetry.space_group_name_H-M   'P 1'
#
loop_
_entity.id
_entity.type
_entity.pdbx_description
1 polymer ?
#
loop_
_entity_poly.entity_id
_entity_poly.type
_entity_poly.pdbx_seq_one_letter_code
_entity_poly.pdbx_strand_id
1 'polypeptide(L)'
;MKNMGKLLKRRWREIIIVLLLVVVGILAGLMAKAQKEAQAYVIASKEGFKLTGTYQSHGTPTKYPGAFEGDTQTSVSFSHPDEKTGTITWQANPQDEKQINGTVEVTQDPNIYILHRDDGGADGKAHLAYSFDMGMPNNQSAGLIYIDFGDGKLRSIDKIANIPMTISSDSETEGSAS
;
A
#
# COMPACT_ATOMS: atom_id res chain seq x y z
N MET A 1 -47.05 -16.79 39.77
CA MET A 1 -46.30 -17.02 38.49
C MET A 1 -47.03 -16.56 37.21
N LYS A 2 -48.37 -16.44 37.16
CA LYS A 2 -49.13 -16.00 35.94
C LYS A 2 -48.89 -14.54 35.49
N ASN A 3 -48.33 -13.66 36.33
CA ASN A 3 -48.10 -12.25 35.98
C ASN A 3 -46.77 -11.98 35.26
N MET A 4 -45.82 -12.92 35.26
CA MET A 4 -44.50 -12.70 34.64
C MET A 4 -44.58 -12.77 33.10
N GLY A 5 -45.44 -13.64 32.54
CA GLY A 5 -45.60 -13.80 31.08
C GLY A 5 -46.32 -12.64 30.39
N LYS A 6 -47.19 -11.90 31.09
CA LYS A 6 -47.84 -10.68 30.55
C LYS A 6 -46.89 -9.47 30.54
N LEU A 7 -46.01 -9.36 31.53
CA LEU A 7 -44.94 -8.35 31.58
C LEU A 7 -43.92 -8.57 30.47
N LEU A 8 -43.53 -9.82 30.21
CA LEU A 8 -42.65 -10.17 29.08
C LEU A 8 -43.27 -9.82 27.72
N LYS A 9 -44.55 -10.17 27.48
CA LYS A 9 -45.25 -9.85 26.22
C LYS A 9 -45.39 -8.35 25.95
N ARG A 10 -45.59 -7.53 27.00
CA ARG A 10 -45.74 -6.08 26.88
C ARG A 10 -44.41 -5.38 26.60
N ARG A 11 -43.33 -5.85 27.21
CA ARG A 11 -41.97 -5.31 27.01
C ARG A 11 -41.26 -5.85 25.77
N TRP A 12 -41.75 -6.92 25.16
CA TRP A 12 -41.12 -7.50 23.97
C TRP A 12 -41.07 -6.52 22.79
N ARG A 13 -42.11 -5.70 22.61
CA ARG A 13 -42.11 -4.61 21.61
C ARG A 13 -41.06 -3.54 21.93
N GLU A 14 -40.91 -3.16 23.20
CA GLU A 14 -39.88 -2.21 23.64
C GLU A 14 -38.47 -2.77 23.42
N ILE A 15 -38.26 -4.05 23.74
CA ILE A 15 -36.98 -4.75 23.52
C ILE A 15 -36.64 -4.77 22.03
N ILE A 16 -37.59 -5.10 21.15
CA ILE A 16 -37.38 -5.10 19.69
C ILE A 16 -37.03 -3.70 19.17
N ILE A 17 -37.74 -2.66 19.64
CA ILE A 17 -37.47 -1.28 19.24
C ILE A 17 -36.06 -0.86 19.66
N VAL A 18 -35.65 -1.17 20.90
CA VAL A 18 -34.28 -0.87 21.37
C VAL A 18 -33.25 -1.62 20.54
N LEU A 19 -33.47 -2.89 20.24
CA LEU A 19 -32.58 -3.69 19.38
C LEU A 19 -32.45 -3.11 17.97
N LEU A 20 -33.57 -2.69 17.36
CA LEU A 20 -33.56 -2.04 16.06
C LEU A 20 -32.78 -0.72 16.08
N LEU A 21 -32.95 0.11 17.12
CA LEU A 21 -32.19 1.34 17.27
C LEU A 21 -30.69 1.09 17.42
N VAL A 22 -30.30 0.05 18.15
CA VAL A 22 -28.89 -0.37 18.27
C VAL A 22 -28.34 -0.80 16.91
N VAL A 23 -29.08 -1.61 16.14
CA VAL A 23 -28.67 -2.04 14.79
C VAL A 23 -28.52 -0.83 13.86
N VAL A 24 -29.48 0.10 13.87
CA VAL A 24 -29.42 1.33 13.06
C VAL A 24 -28.20 2.17 13.47
N GLY A 25 -27.92 2.30 14.77
CA GLY A 25 -26.74 3.01 15.26
C GLY A 25 -25.42 2.38 14.79
N ILE A 26 -25.33 1.05 14.82
CA ILE A 26 -24.15 0.31 14.30
C ILE A 26 -24.00 0.53 12.80
N LEU A 27 -25.09 0.39 12.02
CA LEU A 27 -25.07 0.58 10.57
C LEU A 27 -24.67 2.02 10.20
N ALA A 28 -25.20 3.02 10.90
CA ALA A 28 -24.83 4.42 10.69
C ALA A 28 -23.34 4.66 10.99
N GLY A 29 -22.81 4.07 12.08
CA GLY A 29 -21.39 4.15 12.41
C GLY A 29 -20.49 3.51 11.34
N LEU A 30 -20.87 2.32 10.84
CA LEU A 30 -20.16 1.65 9.75
C LEU A 30 -20.18 2.46 8.46
N MET A 31 -21.34 3.02 8.09
CA MET A 31 -21.48 3.86 6.90
C MET A 31 -20.67 5.15 7.00
N ALA A 32 -20.67 5.82 8.16
CA ALA A 32 -19.85 7.02 8.37
C ALA A 32 -18.35 6.74 8.24
N LYS A 33 -17.89 5.58 8.77
CA LYS A 33 -16.51 5.13 8.60
C LYS A 33 -16.17 4.89 7.12
N ALA A 34 -17.01 4.13 6.41
CA ALA A 34 -16.81 3.84 5.00
C ALA A 34 -16.82 5.11 4.12
N GLN A 35 -17.69 6.07 4.42
CA GLN A 35 -17.73 7.36 3.73
C GLN A 35 -16.45 8.17 3.93
N LYS A 36 -15.90 8.19 5.16
CA LYS A 36 -14.65 8.89 5.45
C LYS A 36 -13.47 8.31 4.66
N GLU A 37 -13.37 6.98 4.59
CA GLU A 37 -12.35 6.28 3.82
C GLU A 37 -12.50 6.52 2.32
N ALA A 38 -13.73 6.45 1.79
CA ALA A 38 -14.01 6.74 0.39
C ALA A 38 -13.68 8.20 0.01
N GLN A 39 -14.01 9.16 0.88
CA GLN A 39 -13.64 10.56 0.66
C GLN A 39 -12.13 10.75 0.66
N ALA A 40 -11.40 10.10 1.58
CA ALA A 40 -9.95 10.15 1.60
C ALA A 40 -9.34 9.60 0.31
N TYR A 41 -9.87 8.50 -0.23
CA TYR A 41 -9.47 7.98 -1.54
C TYR A 41 -9.72 8.98 -2.66
N VAL A 42 -10.93 9.55 -2.73
CA VAL A 42 -11.30 10.50 -3.80
C VAL A 42 -10.43 11.74 -3.76
N ILE A 43 -10.16 12.28 -2.58
CA ILE A 43 -9.27 13.43 -2.40
C ILE A 43 -7.85 13.06 -2.84
N ALA A 44 -7.28 11.98 -2.31
CA ALA A 44 -5.93 11.55 -2.65
C ALA A 44 -5.76 11.20 -4.14
N SER A 45 -6.79 10.65 -4.79
CA SER A 45 -6.75 10.39 -6.23
C SER A 45 -6.63 11.67 -7.07
N LYS A 46 -7.10 12.82 -6.55
CA LYS A 46 -7.04 14.12 -7.22
C LYS A 46 -5.81 14.93 -6.82
N GLU A 47 -5.42 14.85 -5.55
CA GLU A 47 -4.35 15.65 -4.97
C GLU A 47 -2.99 14.96 -4.96
N GLY A 48 -2.95 13.64 -5.16
CA GLY A 48 -1.76 12.82 -5.10
C GLY A 48 -1.72 11.91 -3.89
N PHE A 49 -1.35 10.65 -4.09
CA PHE A 49 -0.95 9.75 -3.02
C PHE A 49 0.49 10.02 -2.58
N LYS A 50 0.83 9.65 -1.33
CA LYS A 50 2.22 9.78 -0.84
C LYS A 50 3.09 8.64 -1.38
N LEU A 51 4.08 8.99 -2.20
CA LEU A 51 5.12 8.08 -2.67
C LEU A 51 6.23 7.94 -1.62
N THR A 52 6.01 7.02 -0.68
CA THR A 52 6.97 6.70 0.38
C THR A 52 6.88 5.22 0.74
N GLY A 53 7.92 4.71 1.40
CA GLY A 53 7.95 3.36 1.96
C GLY A 53 8.48 2.33 0.96
N THR A 54 8.22 1.06 1.26
CA THR A 54 8.75 -0.07 0.49
C THR A 54 7.65 -0.84 -0.20
N TYR A 55 7.90 -1.21 -1.45
CA TYR A 55 7.03 -1.97 -2.32
C TYR A 55 7.76 -3.23 -2.79
N GLN A 56 7.05 -4.35 -2.88
CA GLN A 56 7.59 -5.62 -3.33
C GLN A 56 6.63 -6.36 -4.27
N SER A 57 7.20 -6.99 -5.30
CA SER A 57 6.44 -7.82 -6.22
C SER A 57 6.24 -9.20 -5.58
N HIS A 58 5.00 -9.67 -5.55
CA HIS A 58 4.65 -10.96 -4.95
C HIS A 58 4.49 -12.08 -5.98
N GLY A 59 4.70 -11.78 -7.26
CA GLY A 59 4.36 -12.67 -8.37
C GLY A 59 2.87 -13.00 -8.40
N THR A 60 2.49 -13.86 -9.34
CA THR A 60 1.12 -14.35 -9.49
C THR A 60 1.03 -15.72 -8.83
N PRO A 61 0.12 -15.96 -7.87
CA PRO A 61 -0.06 -17.27 -7.30
C PRO A 61 -0.42 -18.28 -8.39
N THR A 62 0.29 -19.40 -8.44
CA THR A 62 -0.05 -20.49 -9.37
C THR A 62 -1.10 -21.42 -8.77
N LYS A 63 -1.54 -22.42 -9.54
CA LYS A 63 -2.42 -23.49 -9.05
C LYS A 63 -1.76 -24.36 -7.97
N TYR A 64 -0.45 -24.30 -7.79
CA TYR A 64 0.27 -25.08 -6.80
C TYR A 64 0.56 -24.23 -5.55
N PRO A 65 0.18 -24.68 -4.34
CA PRO A 65 0.44 -23.94 -3.11
C PRO A 65 1.93 -23.62 -2.94
N GLY A 66 2.25 -22.35 -2.69
CA GLY A 66 3.61 -21.87 -2.48
C GLY A 66 4.44 -21.61 -3.75
N ALA A 67 3.87 -21.86 -4.94
CA ALA A 67 4.51 -21.49 -6.21
C ALA A 67 3.89 -20.22 -6.78
N PHE A 68 4.75 -19.27 -7.14
CA PHE A 68 4.40 -18.00 -7.76
C PHE A 68 5.06 -17.91 -9.14
N GLU A 69 4.34 -17.36 -10.12
CA GLU A 69 4.82 -17.11 -11.48
C GLU A 69 5.01 -15.61 -11.71
N GLY A 70 6.05 -15.25 -12.48
CA GLY A 70 6.40 -13.86 -12.75
C GLY A 70 7.39 -13.30 -11.74
N ASP A 71 7.40 -11.97 -11.62
CA ASP A 71 8.38 -11.26 -10.79
C ASP A 71 8.05 -11.40 -9.31
N THR A 72 8.92 -12.06 -8.55
CA THR A 72 8.77 -12.24 -7.09
C THR A 72 9.90 -11.59 -6.29
N GLN A 73 10.85 -10.95 -6.97
CA GLN A 73 12.09 -10.48 -6.33
C GLN A 73 12.26 -8.97 -6.45
N THR A 74 11.56 -8.33 -7.38
CA THR A 74 11.62 -6.88 -7.49
C THR A 74 11.09 -6.24 -6.23
N SER A 75 11.93 -5.40 -5.65
CA SER A 75 11.57 -4.50 -4.56
C SER A 75 12.04 -3.09 -4.88
N VAL A 76 11.27 -2.10 -4.43
CA VAL A 76 11.59 -0.68 -4.57
C VAL A 76 11.23 0.05 -3.30
N SER A 77 12.08 0.97 -2.90
CA SER A 77 11.97 1.76 -1.69
C SER A 77 12.08 3.24 -2.03
N PHE A 78 11.15 4.03 -1.51
CA PHE A 78 11.09 5.48 -1.68
C PHE A 78 11.27 6.16 -0.34
N SER A 79 12.22 7.09 -0.26
CA SER A 79 12.51 7.83 0.97
C SER A 79 11.32 8.69 1.42
N HIS A 80 11.36 9.15 2.66
CA HIS A 80 10.58 10.34 3.00
C HIS A 80 11.17 11.56 2.27
N PRO A 81 10.34 12.55 1.90
CA PRO A 81 10.84 13.80 1.33
C PRO A 81 11.84 14.46 2.28
N ASP A 82 12.98 14.89 1.74
CA ASP A 82 13.95 15.67 2.51
C ASP A 82 13.33 16.97 3.03
N GLU A 83 13.54 17.30 4.30
CA GLU A 83 12.85 18.44 4.95
C GLU A 83 13.20 19.80 4.35
N LYS A 84 14.35 19.93 3.68
CA LYS A 84 14.84 21.21 3.14
C LYS A 84 14.54 21.36 1.67
N THR A 85 14.70 20.29 0.90
CA THR A 85 14.62 20.29 -0.56
C THR A 85 13.32 19.69 -1.08
N GLY A 86 12.62 18.90 -0.27
CA GLY A 86 11.46 18.12 -0.69
C GLY A 86 11.81 16.94 -1.61
N THR A 87 13.10 16.69 -1.85
CA THR A 87 13.56 15.62 -2.75
C THR A 87 13.24 14.26 -2.17
N ILE A 88 12.73 13.37 -3.00
CA ILE A 88 12.55 11.96 -2.68
C ILE A 88 13.64 11.18 -3.43
N THR A 89 14.35 10.32 -2.72
CA THR A 89 15.27 9.34 -3.32
C THR A 89 14.59 7.99 -3.43
N TRP A 90 15.04 7.18 -4.38
CA TRP A 90 14.54 5.84 -4.56
C TRP A 90 15.69 4.86 -4.78
N GLN A 91 15.42 3.61 -4.41
CA GLN A 91 16.33 2.49 -4.59
C GLN A 91 15.50 1.29 -4.99
N ALA A 92 15.92 0.55 -6.01
CA ALA A 92 15.28 -0.68 -6.41
C ALA A 92 16.29 -1.80 -6.59
N ASN A 93 15.80 -3.02 -6.41
CA ASN A 93 16.48 -4.25 -6.78
C ASN A 93 15.57 -5.00 -7.75
N PRO A 94 15.59 -4.66 -9.05
CA PRO A 94 14.81 -5.37 -10.05
C PRO A 94 15.29 -6.81 -10.16
N GLN A 95 14.37 -7.72 -10.46
CA GLN A 95 14.71 -9.12 -10.68
C GLN A 95 15.81 -9.27 -11.75
N ASP A 96 16.87 -10.01 -11.42
CA ASP A 96 18.03 -10.29 -12.27
C ASP A 96 18.87 -9.07 -12.71
N GLU A 97 18.71 -7.92 -12.04
CA GLU A 97 19.50 -6.71 -12.29
C GLU A 97 20.32 -6.31 -11.07
N LYS A 98 21.37 -5.51 -11.32
CA LYS A 98 22.08 -4.84 -10.23
C LYS A 98 21.11 -3.85 -9.56
N GLN A 99 21.28 -3.62 -8.27
CA GLN A 99 20.64 -2.51 -7.59
C GLN A 99 20.81 -1.18 -8.34
N ILE A 100 19.72 -0.41 -8.38
CA ILE A 100 19.61 0.88 -9.04
C ILE A 100 19.12 1.92 -8.02
N ASN A 101 19.64 3.13 -8.13
CA ASN A 101 19.36 4.23 -7.21
C ASN A 101 19.06 5.50 -8.00
N GLY A 102 18.38 6.45 -7.36
CA GLY A 102 18.04 7.69 -8.03
C GLY A 102 17.23 8.69 -7.22
N THR A 103 16.72 9.68 -7.95
CA THR A 103 15.83 10.73 -7.44
C THR A 103 14.50 10.73 -8.18
N VAL A 104 13.47 11.24 -7.52
CA VAL A 104 12.10 11.33 -8.05
C VAL A 104 11.81 12.75 -8.49
N GLU A 105 11.31 12.90 -9.72
CA GLU A 105 10.67 14.13 -10.21
C GLU A 105 9.14 13.93 -10.23
N VAL A 106 8.41 14.93 -9.71
CA VAL A 106 6.94 14.96 -9.73
C VAL A 106 6.46 15.56 -11.06
N THR A 107 5.49 14.91 -11.70
CA THR A 107 4.92 15.40 -12.96
C THR A 107 3.70 16.31 -12.73
N GLN A 108 3.06 16.73 -13.82
CA GLN A 108 1.77 17.45 -13.74
C GLN A 108 0.65 16.58 -13.17
N ASP A 109 0.72 15.27 -13.35
CA ASP A 109 -0.17 14.33 -12.66
C ASP A 109 0.46 13.98 -11.30
N PRO A 110 -0.23 14.25 -10.18
CA PRO A 110 0.35 14.09 -8.86
C PRO A 110 0.58 12.62 -8.46
N ASN A 111 0.13 11.67 -9.27
CA ASN A 111 0.33 10.23 -9.08
C ASN A 111 1.32 9.62 -10.08
N ILE A 112 1.85 10.42 -11.02
CA ILE A 112 2.86 9.98 -11.98
C ILE A 112 4.19 10.67 -11.68
N TYR A 113 5.25 9.88 -11.64
CA TYR A 113 6.59 10.31 -11.29
C TYR A 113 7.61 9.85 -12.33
N ILE A 114 8.63 10.67 -12.55
CA ILE A 114 9.84 10.28 -13.30
C ILE A 114 10.89 9.84 -12.30
N LEU A 115 11.56 8.73 -12.61
CA LEU A 115 12.59 8.14 -11.77
C LEU A 115 13.95 8.33 -12.44
N HIS A 116 14.63 9.41 -12.08
CA HIS A 116 15.98 9.66 -12.57
C HIS A 116 16.95 8.68 -11.96
N ARG A 117 17.87 8.14 -12.76
CA ARG A 117 18.87 7.19 -12.29
C ARG A 117 20.21 7.87 -12.05
N ASP A 118 20.83 7.54 -10.92
CA ASP A 118 22.15 8.08 -10.57
C ASP A 118 23.28 7.49 -11.44
N ASP A 119 23.04 6.33 -12.06
CA ASP A 119 24.01 5.65 -12.92
C ASP A 119 24.02 6.16 -14.38
N GLY A 120 23.20 7.17 -14.69
CA GLY A 120 23.07 7.72 -16.04
C GLY A 120 22.31 6.82 -17.02
N GLY A 121 21.66 5.75 -16.52
CA GLY A 121 20.73 4.93 -17.30
C GLY A 121 19.47 5.70 -17.72
N ALA A 122 18.63 5.07 -18.54
CA ALA A 122 17.37 5.65 -18.96
C ALA A 122 16.43 5.89 -17.77
N ASP A 123 15.75 7.04 -17.76
CA ASP A 123 14.79 7.38 -16.71
C ASP A 123 13.63 6.39 -16.67
N GLY A 124 13.27 5.98 -15.46
CA GLY A 124 12.08 5.18 -15.20
C GLY A 124 10.82 6.04 -15.04
N LYS A 125 9.68 5.37 -14.92
CA LYS A 125 8.37 5.98 -14.65
C LYS A 125 7.63 5.17 -13.61
N ALA A 126 6.97 5.88 -12.69
CA ALA A 126 6.10 5.28 -11.71
C ALA A 126 4.71 5.92 -11.76
N HIS A 127 3.67 5.09 -11.70
CA HIS A 127 2.29 5.50 -11.51
C HIS A 127 1.76 4.87 -10.22
N LEU A 128 1.48 5.72 -9.24
CA LEU A 128 0.96 5.32 -7.94
C LEU A 128 -0.57 5.25 -7.99
N ALA A 129 -1.10 4.04 -8.10
CA ALA A 129 -2.55 3.84 -8.21
C ALA A 129 -3.27 4.17 -6.89
N TYR A 130 -2.66 3.79 -5.77
CA TYR A 130 -3.03 4.24 -4.43
C TYR A 130 -1.89 3.96 -3.44
N SER A 131 -1.86 4.70 -2.33
CA SER A 131 -0.97 4.46 -1.20
C SER A 131 -1.63 4.99 0.07
N PHE A 132 -1.80 4.12 1.07
CA PHE A 132 -2.39 4.44 2.35
C PHE A 132 -1.38 4.18 3.47
N ASP A 133 -0.95 5.28 4.09
CA ASP A 133 -0.15 5.27 5.31
C ASP A 133 -1.10 5.11 6.51
N MET A 134 -1.43 3.87 6.88
CA MET A 134 -2.36 3.49 7.96
C MET A 134 -3.83 3.90 7.72
N GLY A 135 -4.71 2.90 7.69
CA GLY A 135 -6.16 3.06 7.59
C GLY A 135 -6.93 1.73 7.50
N MET A 136 -6.24 0.66 7.09
CA MET A 136 -6.81 -0.70 7.10
C MET A 136 -6.81 -1.28 8.53
N PRO A 137 -7.80 -2.13 8.89
CA PRO A 137 -7.72 -2.94 10.10
C PRO A 137 -6.38 -3.68 10.16
N ASN A 138 -5.74 -3.74 11.34
CA ASN A 138 -4.44 -4.40 11.62
C ASN A 138 -3.16 -3.63 11.24
N ASN A 139 -3.20 -2.29 11.10
CA ASN A 139 -1.99 -1.48 10.89
C ASN A 139 -1.22 -1.81 9.60
N GLN A 140 -1.88 -2.44 8.64
CA GLN A 140 -1.27 -2.83 7.37
C GLN A 140 -1.15 -1.61 6.46
N SER A 141 0.04 -1.42 5.90
CA SER A 141 0.28 -0.60 4.72
C SER A 141 -0.46 -1.22 3.54
N ALA A 142 -1.11 -0.39 2.71
CA ALA A 142 -1.70 -0.85 1.46
C ALA A 142 -1.38 0.17 0.37
N GLY A 143 -0.93 -0.33 -0.77
CA GLY A 143 -0.60 0.50 -1.92
C GLY A 143 -0.31 -0.35 -3.13
N LEU A 144 -0.47 0.23 -4.31
CA LEU A 144 -0.15 -0.40 -5.58
C LEU A 144 0.54 0.63 -6.47
N ILE A 145 1.73 0.27 -6.97
CA ILE A 145 2.49 1.09 -7.90
C ILE A 145 2.74 0.30 -9.19
N TYR A 146 2.55 0.97 -10.32
CA TYR A 146 3.00 0.49 -11.62
C TYR A 146 4.31 1.16 -11.96
N ILE A 147 5.37 0.41 -12.20
CA ILE A 147 6.72 0.95 -12.35
C ILE A 147 7.46 0.34 -13.54
N ASP A 148 8.16 1.19 -14.27
CA ASP A 148 9.14 0.86 -15.29
C ASP A 148 10.45 1.52 -14.84
N PHE A 149 11.55 0.76 -14.78
CA PHE A 149 12.85 1.25 -14.31
C PHE A 149 13.73 1.84 -15.44
N GLY A 150 13.11 2.11 -16.59
CA GLY A 150 13.78 2.56 -17.82
C GLY A 150 14.10 1.41 -18.78
N ASP A 151 13.66 0.19 -18.47
CA ASP A 151 13.88 -1.02 -19.25
C ASP A 151 12.71 -1.36 -20.19
N GLY A 152 11.63 -0.57 -20.15
CA GLY A 152 10.43 -0.77 -20.96
C GLY A 152 9.52 -1.87 -20.41
N LYS A 153 9.79 -2.40 -19.21
CA LYS A 153 8.99 -3.44 -18.57
C LYS A 153 8.17 -2.85 -17.43
N LEU A 154 6.86 -2.78 -17.64
CA LEU A 154 5.93 -2.35 -16.60
C LEU A 154 5.69 -3.48 -15.59
N ARG A 155 5.90 -3.18 -14.32
CA ARG A 155 5.70 -4.08 -13.18
C ARG A 155 4.63 -3.52 -12.26
N SER A 156 3.75 -4.37 -11.74
CA SER A 156 2.81 -4.02 -10.67
C SER A 156 3.35 -4.49 -9.33
N ILE A 157 3.52 -3.59 -8.37
CA ILE A 157 4.21 -3.86 -7.12
C ILE A 157 3.38 -3.34 -5.94
N ASP A 158 3.19 -4.16 -4.92
CA ASP A 158 2.36 -3.81 -3.75
C ASP A 158 3.19 -3.14 -2.66
N LYS A 159 2.59 -2.19 -1.93
CA LYS A 159 3.21 -1.59 -0.75
C LYS A 159 3.21 -2.58 0.40
N ILE A 160 4.39 -2.90 0.91
CA ILE A 160 4.57 -3.83 2.03
C ILE A 160 4.90 -3.13 3.34
N ALA A 161 5.43 -1.89 3.29
CA ALA A 161 5.79 -1.12 4.47
C ALA A 161 5.73 0.39 4.21
N ASN A 162 5.40 1.17 5.24
CA ASN A 162 5.52 2.63 5.22
C ASN A 162 6.95 3.11 5.47
N ILE A 163 7.83 2.23 5.93
CA ILE A 163 9.22 2.54 6.24
C ILE A 163 10.05 2.25 4.97
N PRO A 164 10.84 3.21 4.48
CA PRO A 164 11.80 2.96 3.42
C PRO A 164 12.87 1.99 3.94
N MET A 165 13.05 0.87 3.27
CA MET A 165 14.12 -0.08 3.58
C MET A 165 15.28 0.16 2.62
N THR A 166 16.50 0.22 3.15
CA THR A 166 17.71 0.09 2.32
C THR A 166 17.79 -1.36 1.89
N ILE A 167 17.80 -1.59 0.59
CA ILE A 167 17.93 -2.91 0.01
C ILE A 167 19.44 -3.20 -0.04
N SER A 168 19.97 -4.04 0.85
CA SER A 168 21.36 -4.54 0.71
C SER A 168 21.34 -5.78 -0.17
N SER A 169 22.12 -5.80 -1.24
CA SER A 169 22.44 -7.05 -1.92
C SER A 169 23.59 -7.71 -1.16
N ASP A 170 23.28 -8.61 -0.24
CA ASP A 170 24.29 -9.45 0.38
C ASP A 170 24.78 -10.47 -0.67
N SER A 171 25.80 -10.09 -1.44
CA SER A 171 26.60 -11.01 -2.24
C SER A 171 28.05 -11.00 -1.75
N GLU A 172 28.25 -11.41 -0.50
CA GLU A 172 29.55 -11.84 0.01
C GLU A 172 29.39 -13.19 0.72
N THR A 173 29.31 -14.26 -0.06
CA THR A 173 29.86 -15.54 0.38
C THR A 173 30.68 -16.12 -0.76
N GLU A 174 32.01 -16.00 -0.65
CA GLU A 174 32.94 -17.07 -1.02
C GLU A 174 34.37 -16.77 -0.53
N GLY A 175 34.83 -17.62 0.39
CA GLY A 175 36.20 -18.14 0.43
C GLY A 175 37.34 -17.18 0.78
N SER A 176 37.76 -17.20 2.04
CA SER A 176 39.20 -17.18 2.32
C SER A 176 39.52 -18.27 3.34
N ALA A 177 39.83 -19.44 2.80
CA ALA A 177 40.73 -20.36 3.46
C ALA A 177 42.15 -19.82 3.26
N SER A 178 42.84 -19.55 4.36
CA SER A 178 44.30 -19.49 4.48
C SER A 178 44.67 -19.72 5.93
#